data_AF-D3RW31-F1
#
_entry.id   AF-D3RW31-F1
#
_cell.length_a   1.000
_cell.length_b   1.000
_cell.length_c   1.000
_cell.angle_alpha   90.00
_cell.angle_beta   90.00
_cell.angle_gamma   90.00
#
_symmetry.space_group_name_H-M   'P 1'
#
loop_
_entity.id
_entity.type
_entity.pdbx_description
1 polymer ?
#
loop_
_entity_poly.entity_id
_entity_poly.type
_entity_poly.pdbx_seq_one_letter_code
_entity_poly.pdbx_strand_id
1 'polypeptide(L)'
;MSQSGWYLLAYDIADPRRLQRLHRAVRREGIALQRSVFLVQGTESDIEALLDRLETLMDVAKDDLRAYPVAAPSALWLQGQCVVQGHLLGDGEAATESRPSAPGWRALTTPTPPVLPFTRSQS
;
A
#
# COMPACT_ATOMS: atom_id res chain seq x y z
N MET A 1 27.14 -4.26 3.44
CA MET A 1 26.85 -3.45 2.25
C MET A 1 25.37 -3.59 1.97
N SER A 2 24.55 -2.64 2.44
CA SER A 2 23.11 -2.69 2.25
C SER A 2 22.80 -2.21 0.83
N GLN A 3 22.23 -3.06 -0.02
CA GLN A 3 21.85 -2.66 -1.37
C GLN A 3 20.59 -1.78 -1.28
N SER A 4 20.58 -0.66 -2.01
CA SER A 4 19.39 0.17 -2.14
C SER A 4 18.39 -0.51 -3.09
N GLY A 5 17.15 -0.64 -2.64
CA GLY A 5 16.05 -1.24 -3.40
C GLY A 5 14.88 -0.27 -3.58
N TRP A 6 13.88 -0.71 -4.34
CA TRP A 6 12.61 0.00 -4.48
C TRP A 6 11.57 -0.60 -3.55
N TYR A 7 10.72 0.25 -2.98
CA TYR A 7 9.68 -0.14 -2.05
C TYR A 7 8.37 0.56 -2.38
N LEU A 8 7.29 -0.21 -2.39
CA LEU A 8 5.93 0.30 -2.52
C LEU A 8 5.35 0.50 -1.13
N LEU A 9 5.17 1.76 -0.75
CA LEU A 9 4.57 2.17 0.51
C LEU A 9 3.07 2.36 0.30
N ALA A 10 2.25 1.62 1.05
CA ALA A 10 0.80 1.75 1.05
C ALA A 10 0.32 2.06 2.47
N TYR A 11 -0.67 2.94 2.59
CA TYR A 11 -1.29 3.25 3.87
C TYR A 11 -2.81 3.28 3.79
N ASP A 12 -3.46 2.87 4.87
CA ASP A 12 -4.89 3.05 5.08
C ASP A 12 -5.11 3.83 6.39
N ILE A 13 -5.57 5.07 6.27
CA ILE A 13 -5.70 6.02 7.39
C ILE A 13 -7.10 6.59 7.37
N ALA A 14 -7.84 6.32 8.44
CA ALA A 14 -9.25 6.71 8.54
C ALA A 14 -9.42 8.20 8.87
N ASP A 15 -8.50 8.80 9.65
CA ASP A 15 -8.63 10.18 10.09
C ASP A 15 -7.99 11.17 9.10
N PRO A 16 -8.74 12.17 8.60
CA PRO A 16 -8.25 13.11 7.60
C PRO A 16 -7.14 14.04 8.13
N ARG A 17 -7.07 14.32 9.44
CA ARG A 17 -6.00 15.17 10.02
C ARG A 17 -4.68 14.39 10.09
N ARG A 18 -4.71 13.13 10.55
CA ARG A 18 -3.54 12.23 10.54
C ARG A 18 -3.08 11.96 9.12
N LEU A 19 -4.01 11.68 8.20
CA LEU A 19 -3.73 11.48 6.79
C LEU A 19 -2.98 12.67 6.17
N GLN A 20 -3.43 13.91 6.41
CA GLN A 20 -2.73 15.09 5.87
C GLN A 20 -1.30 15.24 6.40
N ARG A 21 -1.06 14.90 7.67
CA ARG A 21 0.28 14.94 8.27
C ARG A 21 1.18 13.88 7.66
N LEU A 22 0.71 12.63 7.60
CA LEU A 22 1.45 11.53 7.01
C LEU A 22 1.73 11.75 5.53
N HIS A 23 0.72 12.18 4.76
CA HIS A 23 0.88 12.46 3.33
C HIS A 23 1.93 13.55 3.06
N ARG A 24 2.00 14.60 3.90
CA ARG A 24 3.04 15.63 3.79
C ARG A 24 4.44 15.10 4.10
N ALA A 25 4.55 14.17 5.06
CA ALA A 25 5.82 13.52 5.39
C ALA A 25 6.28 12.61 4.23
N VAL A 26 5.43 11.68 3.79
CA VAL A 26 5.74 10.71 2.72
C VAL A 26 6.04 11.39 1.38
N ARG A 27 5.36 12.49 1.05
CA ARG A 27 5.60 13.22 -0.21
C ARG A 27 7.03 13.75 -0.36
N ARG A 28 7.79 13.89 0.73
CA ARG A 28 9.20 14.31 0.69
C ARG A 28 10.16 13.15 0.43
N GLU A 29 9.70 11.93 0.66
CA GLU A 29 10.53 10.72 0.68
C GLU A 29 10.41 9.95 -0.64
N GLY A 30 9.30 10.08 -1.36
CA GLY A 30 9.08 9.31 -2.59
C GLY A 30 8.04 9.88 -3.55
N ILE A 31 7.81 9.11 -4.62
CA ILE A 31 6.93 9.46 -5.73
C ILE A 31 5.52 8.97 -5.41
N ALA A 32 4.54 9.90 -5.42
CA ALA A 32 3.13 9.53 -5.26
C ALA A 32 2.62 8.82 -6.53
N LEU A 33 2.24 7.54 -6.40
CA LEU A 33 1.61 6.80 -7.47
C LEU A 33 0.09 6.99 -7.41
N GLN A 34 -0.49 6.81 -6.23
CA GLN A 34 -1.92 7.00 -5.97
C GLN A 34 -2.13 7.79 -4.67
N ARG A 35 -3.39 8.08 -4.33
CA ARG A 35 -3.74 8.83 -3.11
C ARG A 35 -3.22 8.18 -1.82
N SER A 36 -3.06 6.86 -1.83
CA SER A 36 -2.64 6.05 -0.67
C SER A 36 -1.41 5.17 -0.95
N VAL A 37 -0.76 5.34 -2.11
CA VAL A 37 0.34 4.48 -2.55
C VAL A 37 1.49 5.33 -3.08
N PHE A 38 2.69 5.08 -2.57
CA PHE A 38 3.92 5.79 -2.88
C PHE A 38 5.03 4.82 -3.25
N LEU A 39 5.91 5.24 -4.14
CA LEU A 39 7.12 4.54 -4.49
C LEU A 39 8.32 5.25 -3.85
N VAL A 40 9.08 4.52 -3.06
CA VAL A 40 10.26 5.01 -2.34
C VAL A 40 11.47 4.17 -2.72
N GLN A 41 12.66 4.78 -2.68
CA GLN A 41 13.92 4.11 -2.93
C GLN A 41 14.80 4.27 -1.70
N GLY A 42 15.40 3.18 -1.22
CA GLY A 42 16.22 3.22 -0.02
C GLY A 42 16.84 1.86 0.30
N THR A 43 17.75 1.83 1.25
CA THR A 43 18.18 0.56 1.86
C THR A 43 17.10 0.06 2.83
N GLU A 44 17.13 -1.22 3.21
CA GLU A 44 16.20 -1.78 4.19
C GLU A 44 16.14 -0.94 5.48
N SER A 45 17.30 -0.53 6.00
CA SER A 45 17.40 0.34 7.18
C SER A 45 16.81 1.74 6.96
N ASP A 46 16.91 2.30 5.76
CA ASP A 46 16.28 3.60 5.46
C ASP A 46 14.76 3.49 5.45
N ILE A 47 14.24 2.37 4.94
CA ILE A 47 12.81 2.09 4.89
C ILE A 47 12.27 1.81 6.29
N GLU A 48 12.97 1.01 7.11
CA GLU A 48 12.61 0.80 8.51
C GLU A 48 12.57 2.13 9.27
N ALA A 49 13.63 2.94 9.15
CA ALA A 49 13.66 4.25 9.79
C ALA A 49 12.56 5.20 9.27
N LEU A 50 12.18 5.08 8.00
CA LEU A 50 11.04 5.80 7.44
C LEU A 50 9.73 5.32 8.07
N LEU A 51 9.49 4.01 8.14
CA LEU A 51 8.31 3.42 8.75
C LEU A 51 8.17 3.84 10.22
N ASP A 52 9.23 3.71 11.02
CA ASP A 52 9.26 4.13 12.42
C ASP A 52 8.86 5.61 12.58
N ARG A 53 9.41 6.49 11.74
CA ARG A 53 9.06 7.92 11.75
C ARG A 53 7.59 8.14 11.39
N LEU A 54 7.07 7.43 10.40
CA LEU A 54 5.69 7.56 9.97
C LEU A 54 4.72 7.04 11.03
N GLU A 55 5.04 5.93 11.69
CA GLU A 55 4.25 5.35 12.79
C GLU A 55 4.00 6.34 13.93
N THR A 56 4.96 7.23 14.23
CA THR A 56 4.76 8.30 15.24
C THR A 56 3.64 9.30 14.88
N LEU A 57 3.23 9.34 13.61
CA LEU A 57 2.19 10.23 13.10
C LEU A 57 0.82 9.53 12.98
N MET A 58 0.75 8.23 13.27
CA MET A 58 -0.42 7.35 13.08
C MET A 58 -1.00 6.90 14.42
N ASP A 59 -2.25 6.44 14.39
CA ASP A 59 -2.81 5.62 15.46
C ASP A 59 -2.68 4.14 15.05
N VAL A 60 -1.66 3.45 15.56
CA VAL A 60 -1.31 2.07 15.17
C VAL A 60 -2.45 1.07 15.43
N ALA A 61 -3.44 1.41 16.27
CA ALA A 61 -4.61 0.57 16.50
C ALA A 61 -5.71 0.73 15.43
N LYS A 62 -5.64 1.78 14.59
CA LYS A 62 -6.69 2.14 13.63
C LYS A 62 -6.20 2.35 12.21
N ASP A 63 -4.92 2.67 12.05
CA ASP A 63 -4.28 2.96 10.79
C ASP A 63 -3.31 1.83 10.43
N ASP A 64 -3.18 1.52 9.14
CA ASP A 64 -2.27 0.48 8.63
C ASP A 64 -1.23 1.12 7.69
N LEU A 65 0.04 0.76 7.86
CA LEU A 65 1.16 1.21 7.03
C LEU A 65 1.99 -0.01 6.62
N ARG A 66 2.28 -0.14 5.32
CA ARG A 66 3.03 -1.28 4.80
C ARG A 66 4.00 -0.85 3.72
N ALA A 67 5.21 -1.39 3.76
CA ALA A 67 6.19 -1.28 2.68
C ALA A 67 6.45 -2.66 2.07
N TYR A 68 6.40 -2.75 0.75
CA TYR A 68 6.67 -3.97 0.00
C TYR A 68 7.90 -3.78 -0.89
N PRO A 69 8.93 -4.64 -0.80
CA PRO A 69 10.07 -4.55 -1.70
C PRO A 69 9.63 -4.85 -3.13
N VAL A 70 10.18 -4.10 -4.08
CA VAL A 70 9.91 -4.21 -5.51
C VAL A 70 11.23 -4.35 -6.25
N ALA A 71 11.29 -5.26 -7.23
CA ALA A 71 12.50 -5.49 -7.99
C ALA A 71 12.91 -4.27 -8.84
N ALA A 72 11.93 -3.62 -9.49
CA ALA A 72 12.14 -2.41 -10.26
C ALA A 72 10.81 -1.64 -10.41
N PRO A 73 10.84 -0.31 -10.62
CA PRO A 73 9.65 0.47 -10.90
C PRO A 73 8.91 0.02 -12.17
N SER A 74 9.65 -0.49 -13.16
CA SER A 74 9.09 -1.03 -14.42
C SER A 74 8.26 -2.30 -14.25
N ALA A 75 8.40 -3.01 -13.12
CA ALA A 75 7.60 -4.19 -12.80
C ALA A 75 6.21 -3.83 -12.24
N LEU A 76 5.94 -2.56 -11.96
CA LEU A 76 4.66 -2.10 -11.42
C LEU A 76 3.62 -1.92 -12.53
N TRP A 77 2.48 -2.60 -12.38
CA TRP A 77 1.31 -2.37 -13.21
C TRP A 77 0.30 -1.52 -12.45
N LEU A 78 0.00 -0.33 -12.97
CA LEU A 78 -0.91 0.63 -12.35
C LEU A 78 -2.20 0.73 -13.15
N GLN A 79 -3.34 0.62 -12.47
CA GLN A 79 -4.67 0.73 -13.08
C GLN A 79 -5.47 1.85 -12.42
N GLY A 80 -6.28 2.57 -13.21
CA GLY A 80 -7.14 3.65 -12.71
C GLY A 80 -6.44 5.01 -12.61
N GLN A 81 -6.93 5.87 -11.71
CA GLN A 81 -6.36 7.22 -11.54
C GLN A 81 -5.00 7.16 -10.84
N CYS A 82 -3.94 7.42 -11.61
CA CYS A 82 -2.57 7.56 -11.15
C CYS A 82 -2.12 9.02 -11.34
N VAL A 83 -1.37 9.56 -10.38
CA VAL A 83 -0.85 10.94 -10.48
C VAL A 83 0.31 11.02 -11.46
N VAL A 84 1.00 9.90 -11.70
CA VAL A 84 2.03 9.79 -12.74
C VAL A 84 1.34 9.71 -14.10
N GLN A 85 1.39 10.81 -14.86
CA GLN A 85 0.99 10.82 -16.27
C GLN A 85 2.18 10.38 -17.15
N GLY A 86 2.08 9.17 -17.70
CA GLY A 86 3.10 8.58 -18.56
C GLY A 86 3.48 7.16 -18.11
N HIS A 87 4.01 6.39 -19.05
CA HIS A 87 4.50 5.06 -18.80
C HIS A 87 5.71 5.14 -17.87
N LEU A 88 5.62 4.57 -16.66
CA LEU A 88 6.81 4.13 -15.94
C LEU A 88 7.30 2.76 -16.46
N LEU A 89 6.77 2.35 -17.62
CA LEU A 89 7.15 1.17 -18.38
C LEU A 89 8.46 1.50 -19.10
N GLY A 90 9.51 0.73 -18.84
CA GLY A 90 10.36 0.36 -19.98
C GLY A 90 9.44 -0.39 -20.95
N ASP A 91 9.51 -0.05 -22.23
CA ASP A 91 8.81 -0.80 -23.27
C ASP A 91 8.99 -2.28 -22.97
N GLY A 92 7.87 -2.97 -22.75
CA GLY A 92 7.89 -4.38 -22.43
C GLY A 92 8.57 -5.12 -23.57
N GLU A 93 9.87 -5.39 -23.44
CA GLU A 93 10.39 -6.58 -24.06
C GLU A 93 9.70 -7.72 -23.33
N ALA A 94 8.76 -8.32 -24.05
CA ALA A 94 7.97 -9.43 -23.62
C ALA A 94 8.90 -10.53 -23.10
N ALA A 95 9.10 -10.57 -21.78
CA ALA A 95 9.45 -11.80 -21.08
C ALA A 95 8.24 -12.72 -21.28
N THR A 96 8.30 -13.43 -22.40
CA THR A 96 7.42 -14.53 -22.78
C THR A 96 7.75 -15.67 -21.84
N GLU A 97 7.36 -15.57 -20.57
CA GLU A 97 7.47 -16.71 -19.68
C GLU A 97 6.44 -16.54 -18.55
N SER A 98 5.35 -17.28 -18.72
CA SER A 98 4.53 -17.82 -17.64
C SER A 98 4.02 -16.82 -16.61
N ARG A 99 2.82 -16.27 -16.87
CA ARG A 99 1.91 -15.89 -15.76
C ARG A 99 1.92 -17.05 -14.76
N PRO A 100 2.39 -16.90 -13.50
CA PRO A 100 2.04 -17.90 -12.50
C PRO A 100 0.51 -17.93 -12.49
N SER A 101 -0.06 -19.11 -12.79
CA SER A 101 -1.51 -19.28 -12.75
C SER A 101 -1.95 -18.84 -11.37
N ALA A 102 -2.71 -17.75 -11.31
CA ALA A 102 -3.25 -17.26 -10.05
C ALA A 102 -3.90 -18.46 -9.34
N PRO A 103 -3.55 -18.76 -8.07
CA PRO A 103 -4.36 -19.70 -7.31
C PRO A 103 -5.77 -19.14 -7.29
N GLY A 104 -6.74 -19.97 -7.69
CA GLY A 104 -8.11 -19.58 -7.93
C GLY A 104 -8.76 -19.00 -6.69
N TRP A 105 -8.66 -17.68 -6.52
CA TRP A 105 -9.52 -16.95 -5.61
C TRP A 105 -10.90 -16.87 -6.26
N ARG A 106 -11.65 -17.96 -6.06
CA ARG A 106 -13.11 -17.92 -6.05
C ARG A 106 -13.48 -16.82 -5.06
N ALA A 107 -14.25 -15.83 -5.49
CA ALA A 107 -14.84 -14.83 -4.62
C ALA A 107 -15.44 -15.56 -3.40
N LEU A 108 -14.82 -15.37 -2.24
CA LEU A 108 -15.44 -15.72 -0.98
C LEU A 108 -16.62 -14.77 -0.86
N THR A 109 -17.80 -15.30 -1.16
CA THR A 109 -19.07 -14.70 -0.79
C THR A 109 -18.97 -14.37 0.69
N THR A 110 -19.05 -13.09 1.02
CA THR A 110 -19.20 -12.58 2.38
C THR A 110 -20.25 -13.42 3.11
N PRO A 111 -19.97 -14.06 4.26
CA PRO A 111 -21.05 -14.43 5.14
C PRO A 111 -21.62 -13.12 5.69
N THR A 112 -22.84 -12.79 5.29
CA THR A 112 -23.69 -11.83 5.99
C THR A 112 -23.68 -12.17 7.47
N PRO A 113 -23.30 -11.26 8.39
CA PRO A 113 -23.40 -11.55 9.81
C PRO A 113 -24.87 -11.79 10.17
N PRO A 114 -25.20 -12.83 10.96
CA PRO A 114 -26.56 -13.03 11.42
C PRO A 114 -26.97 -11.86 12.32
N VAL A 115 -28.04 -11.17 11.95
CA VAL A 115 -28.72 -10.18 12.78
C VAL A 115 -29.31 -10.94 13.97
N LEU A 116 -28.68 -10.83 15.15
CA LEU A 116 -29.25 -11.32 16.40
C LEU A 116 -30.44 -10.43 16.79
N PRO A 117 -31.63 -10.99 17.07
CA PRO A 117 -32.72 -10.19 17.63
C PRO A 117 -32.36 -9.77 19.05
N PHE A 118 -32.37 -8.45 19.29
CA PHE A 118 -32.24 -7.84 20.60
C PHE A 118 -33.46 -8.20 21.45
N THR A 119 -33.39 -9.27 22.25
CA THR A 119 -34.44 -9.61 23.22
C THR A 119 -34.29 -8.71 24.45
N ARG A 120 -35.19 -7.74 24.58
CA ARG A 120 -35.36 -6.94 25.80
C ARG A 120 -35.99 -7.85 26.88
N SER A 121 -35.17 -8.39 27.78
CA SER A 121 -35.67 -9.02 29.00
C SER A 121 -36.16 -7.90 29.93
N GLN A 122 -37.46 -7.89 30.18
CA GLN A 122 -38.06 -7.10 31.26
C GLN A 122 -37.86 -7.87 32.57
N SER A 123 -37.44 -7.13 33.60
CA SER A 123 -37.67 -7.46 35.01
C SER A 123 -38.43 -6.30 35.63
#